data_AF-A0A2U2EKW5-F1
#
_entry.id   AF-A0A2U2EKW5-F1
#
_cell.length_a   1.000
_cell.length_b   1.000
_cell.length_c   1.000
_cell.angle_alpha   90.00
_cell.angle_beta   90.00
_cell.angle_gamma   90.00
#
_symmetry.space_group_name_H-M   'P 1'
#
loop_
_entity.id
_entity.type
_entity.pdbx_description
1 polymer ?
#
loop_
_entity_poly.entity_id
_entity_poly.type
_entity_poly.pdbx_seq_one_letter_code
_entity_poly.pdbx_strand_id
1 'polypeptide(L)' 'MTKQEFLNNFVQKEKPKDTTSAMPFLMESIKEAKRNGIEFTKEEVYSMCTELSKNLPEKNRRQVEKLLKML' A
#
# COMPACT_ATOMS: atom_id res chain seq x y z
N MET A 1 -0.88 -12.93 12.48
CA MET A 1 0.14 -12.51 11.48
C MET A 1 0.95 -11.38 12.10
N THR A 2 2.28 -11.46 12.03
CA THR A 2 3.18 -10.40 12.47
C THR A 2 3.27 -9.28 11.42
N LYS A 3 3.75 -8.10 11.82
CA LYS A 3 3.94 -6.98 10.91
C LYS A 3 4.91 -7.28 9.77
N GLN A 4 6.03 -7.94 10.07
CA GLN A 4 7.01 -8.34 9.05
C GLN A 4 6.42 -9.33 8.04
N GLU A 5 5.67 -10.34 8.50
CA GLU A 5 4.97 -11.26 7.61
C GLU A 5 3.99 -10.53 6.70
N PHE A 6 3.23 -9.57 7.23
CA PHE A 6 2.34 -8.75 6.41
C PHE A 6 3.10 -7.95 5.35
N LEU A 7 4.20 -7.29 5.71
CA LEU A 7 5.00 -6.52 4.76
C LEU A 7 5.61 -7.41 3.68
N ASN A 8 6.13 -8.59 4.04
CA ASN A 8 6.64 -9.57 3.09
C ASN A 8 5.53 -10.06 2.14
N ASN A 9 4.36 -10.41 2.68
CA ASN A 9 3.20 -10.81 1.89
C ASN A 9 2.74 -9.68 0.98
N PHE A 10 2.75 -8.43 1.47
CA PHE A 10 2.41 -7.26 0.68
C PHE A 10 3.38 -7.12 -0.49
N VAL A 11 4.70 -7.16 -0.27
CA VAL A 11 5.70 -7.04 -1.35
C VAL A 11 5.57 -8.16 -2.39
N GLN A 12 5.31 -9.40 -1.95
CA GLN A 12 5.14 -10.55 -2.85
C GLN A 12 3.80 -10.60 -3.57
N LYS A 13 2.76 -9.95 -3.04
CA LYS A 13 1.43 -9.89 -3.68
C LYS A 13 1.54 -9.19 -5.02
N GLU A 14 0.91 -9.77 -6.05
CA GLU A 14 0.91 -9.20 -7.39
C GLU A 14 0.34 -7.78 -7.35
N LYS A 15 1.15 -6.81 -7.80
CA LYS A 15 0.82 -5.40 -7.71
C LYS A 15 -0.02 -4.98 -8.91
N PRO A 16 -1.09 -4.20 -8.70
CA PRO A 16 -1.87 -3.66 -9.80
C PRO A 16 -1.00 -2.75 -10.67
N LYS A 17 -1.20 -2.84 -11.99
CA LYS A 17 -0.47 -2.03 -12.99
C LYS A 17 -1.27 -0.79 -13.41
N ASP A 18 -2.53 -0.72 -13.00
CA ASP A 18 -3.47 0.37 -13.29
C ASP A 18 -3.91 1.10 -12.01
N THR A 19 -4.23 2.40 -12.16
CA THR A 19 -4.67 3.27 -11.05
C THR A 19 -5.95 2.78 -10.39
N THR A 20 -6.86 2.26 -11.21
CA THR A 20 -8.22 1.88 -10.80
C THR A 20 -8.17 0.75 -9.79
N SER A 21 -7.20 -0.15 -9.93
CA SER A 21 -6.97 -1.30 -9.03
C SER A 21 -6.00 -0.98 -7.88
N ALA A 22 -5.15 0.04 -8.02
CA ALA A 22 -4.19 0.45 -6.97
C ALA A 22 -4.87 0.88 -5.66
N MET A 23 -5.95 1.66 -5.77
CA MET A 23 -6.70 2.18 -4.62
C MET A 23 -7.42 1.07 -3.84
N PRO A 24 -8.22 0.21 -4.49
CA PRO A 24 -8.81 -0.97 -3.86
C PRO A 24 -7.77 -1.87 -3.20
N PHE A 25 -6.65 -2.14 -3.88
CA PHE A 25 -5.57 -2.96 -3.34
C PHE A 25 -4.98 -2.38 -2.05
N LEU A 26 -4.73 -1.06 -2.02
CA LEU A 26 -4.21 -0.39 -0.82
C LEU A 26 -5.24 -0.42 0.32
N MET A 27 -6.51 -0.15 0.04
CA MET A 27 -7.60 -0.21 1.02
C MET A 27 -7.79 -1.61 1.61
N GLU A 28 -7.74 -2.65 0.79
CA GLU A 28 -7.80 -4.04 1.26
C GLU A 28 -6.59 -4.39 2.13
N SER A 29 -5.39 -3.94 1.73
CA SER A 29 -4.17 -4.15 2.52
C SER A 29 -4.27 -3.47 3.89
N ILE A 30 -4.77 -2.24 3.96
CA ILE A 30 -4.97 -1.52 5.24
C ILE A 30 -6.03 -2.21 6.09
N LYS A 31 -7.15 -2.67 5.49
CA LYS A 31 -8.19 -3.42 6.22
C LYS A 31 -7.66 -4.74 6.78
N GLU A 32 -6.86 -5.46 6.01
CA GLU A 32 -6.23 -6.72 6.43
C GLU A 32 -5.26 -6.48 7.59
N ALA A 33 -4.41 -5.47 7.51
CA ALA A 33 -3.52 -5.10 8.61
C ALA A 33 -4.30 -4.76 9.89
N LYS A 34 -5.36 -3.95 9.77
CA LYS A 34 -6.23 -3.60 10.91
C LYS A 34 -6.89 -4.83 11.54
N ARG A 35 -7.35 -5.79 10.73
CA ARG A 35 -7.91 -7.08 11.23
C ARG A 35 -6.90 -7.92 12.00
N ASN A 36 -5.62 -7.79 11.65
CA ASN A 36 -4.54 -8.50 12.31
C ASN A 36 -3.96 -7.72 13.51
N GLY A 37 -4.53 -6.57 13.89
CA GLY A 37 -4.01 -5.71 14.95
C GLY A 37 -2.67 -5.09 14.60
N ILE A 38 -2.34 -4.97 13.30
CA ILE A 38 -1.09 -4.41 12.82
C ILE A 38 -1.28 -2.91 12.63
N GLU A 39 -0.60 -2.14 13.47
CA GLU A 39 -0.50 -0.69 13.32
C GLU A 39 0.73 -0.34 12.49
N PHE A 40 0.55 0.48 11.45
CA PHE A 40 1.66 1.02 10.68
C PHE A 40 2.04 2.40 11.17
N THR A 41 3.35 2.63 11.25
CA THR A 41 3.90 3.98 11.34
C THR A 41 3.76 4.70 10.00
N LYS A 42 3.88 6.03 10.01
CA LYS A 42 3.85 6.83 8.78
C LYS A 42 4.92 6.38 7.76
N GLU A 43 6.10 6.00 8.23
CA GLU A 43 7.21 5.54 7.38
C GLU A 43 6.91 4.20 6.70
N GLU A 44 6.27 3.27 7.42
CA GLU A 44 5.86 1.97 6.88
C GLU A 44 4.77 2.13 5.82
N VAL A 45 3.78 3.00 6.07
CA VAL A 45 2.76 3.36 5.08
C VAL A 45 3.40 3.98 3.82
N TYR A 46 4.37 4.87 4.02
CA TYR A 46 5.08 5.51 2.91
C TYR A 46 5.89 4.51 2.08
N SER A 47 6.54 3.54 2.74
CA SER A 47 7.27 2.45 2.08
C SER A 47 6.34 1.55 1.27
N MET A 48 5.23 1.11 1.84
CA MET A 48 4.23 0.29 1.14
C MET A 48 3.71 0.99 -0.12
N CYS A 49 3.49 2.28 -0.04
CA CYS A 49 2.99 3.03 -1.17
C CYS A 49 4.07 3.33 -2.19
N THR A 50 5.30 3.61 -1.78
CA THR A 50 6.43 3.72 -2.69
C THR A 50 6.57 2.45 -3.52
N GLU A 51 6.43 1.28 -2.88
CA GLU A 51 6.47 -0.02 -3.53
C GLU A 51 5.29 -0.24 -4.49
N LEU A 52 4.07 0.12 -4.07
CA LEU A 52 2.88 0.09 -4.94
C LEU A 52 3.08 0.97 -6.18
N SER A 53 3.66 2.16 -5.98
CA SER A 53 3.75 3.19 -6.99
C SER A 53 4.85 2.93 -8.02
N LYS A 54 5.85 2.08 -7.72
CA LYS A 54 6.85 1.61 -8.70
C LYS A 54 6.21 0.87 -9.87
N ASN A 55 5.07 0.21 -9.64
CA ASN A 55 4.35 -0.55 -10.65
C ASN A 55 3.27 0.27 -11.37
N LEU A 56 3.10 1.55 -11.00
CA LEU A 56 2.11 2.44 -11.58
C LEU A 56 2.76 3.48 -12.51
N PRO A 57 2.05 3.96 -13.54
CA PRO A 57 2.48 5.10 -14.34
C PRO A 57 2.78 6.35 -13.49
N GLU A 58 3.74 7.19 -13.89
CA GLU A 58 4.15 8.41 -13.16
C GLU A 58 2.97 9.34 -12.78
N LYS A 59 2.00 9.48 -13.69
CA LYS A 59 0.80 10.30 -13.48
C LYS A 59 -0.03 9.82 -12.28
N ASN A 60 0.02 8.54 -11.99
CA ASN A 60 -0.73 7.86 -10.94
C ASN A 60 0.03 7.84 -9.61
N ARG A 61 1.37 7.77 -9.68
CA ARG A 61 2.27 7.90 -8.55
C ARG A 61 1.89 9.10 -7.68
N ARG A 62 1.71 10.26 -8.32
CA ARG A 62 1.33 11.53 -7.67
C ARG A 62 -0.07 11.51 -7.03
N GLN A 63 -1.02 10.74 -7.56
CA GLN A 63 -2.35 10.61 -6.95
C GLN A 63 -2.26 9.79 -5.66
N VAL A 64 -1.56 8.65 -5.70
CA VAL A 64 -1.34 7.80 -4.53
C VAL A 64 -0.60 8.58 -3.44
N GLU A 65 0.47 9.31 -3.80
CA GLU A 65 1.20 10.18 -2.86
C GLU A 65 0.33 11.29 -2.22
N LYS A 66 -0.59 11.90 -2.99
CA LYS A 66 -1.52 12.90 -2.43
C LYS A 66 -2.48 12.29 -1.42
N LEU A 67 -3.01 11.11 -1.70
CA LEU A 67 -3.96 10.43 -0.82
C LEU A 67 -3.30 10.00 0.50
N LEU A 68 -2.02 9.68 0.48
CA LEU A 68 -1.26 9.37 1.69
C LEU A 68 -0.99 10.58 2.57
N LYS A 69 -0.90 11.77 1.98
CA LYS A 69 -0.80 13.01 2.75
C LYS A 69 -2.12 13.40 3.43
N MET A 70 -3.23 12.77 3.06
CA MET A 70 -4.56 12.99 3.65
C MET A 70 -4.96 11.96 4.70
N LEU A 71 -4.14 10.91 4.91
CA LEU A 71 -4.26 9.92 5.97
C LEU A 71 -3.37 10.31 7.17
#